data_AF-A0AAW0BY96-F1
#
_entry.id   AF-A0AAW0BY96-F1
#
_cell.length_a   1.000
_cell.length_b   1.000
_cell.length_c   1.000
_cell.angle_alpha   90.00
_cell.angle_beta   90.00
_cell.angle_gamma   90.00
#
_symmetry.space_group_name_H-M   'P 1'
#
loop_
_entity.id
_entity.type
_entity.pdbx_description
1 polymer ?
#
loop_
_entity_poly.entity_id
_entity_poly.type
_entity_poly.pdbx_seq_one_letter_code
_entity_poly.pdbx_strand_id
1 'polypeptide(L)'
;MSTTMDLHDIALLLNYERATTETRYRGAKLREVARNGENFKTVLVTLPDWYDHKGPRVGFVFDKPARAPEEPDLPSNMLPPNSTLELSDKELETIFYQARAHDGCFVSIGLLQLFFDLFPNENDISLRVRMPDGTEYHSPASLRVILEAPILLPKQLTVAMVLPENMSYITGGEDTMPHAVWGFTDDPQGNIKTVLDMSSIQFGEEGRGLKGKSLFALGELRCMARPHGDSRTRPG
;
A
#
# COMPACT_ATOMS: atom_id res chain seq x y z
N MET A 1 29.36 11.42 -12.69
CA MET A 1 29.60 10.78 -11.38
C MET A 1 28.36 9.95 -11.10
N SER A 2 28.49 8.64 -10.91
CA SER A 2 27.32 7.81 -10.60
C SER A 2 26.86 8.08 -9.17
N THR A 3 25.58 8.41 -9.00
CA THR A 3 24.96 8.62 -7.69
C THR A 3 24.31 7.32 -7.25
N THR A 4 24.76 6.77 -6.13
CA THR A 4 24.14 5.59 -5.53
C THR A 4 22.99 6.02 -4.63
N MET A 5 21.82 5.42 -4.81
CA MET A 5 20.65 5.63 -3.96
C MET A 5 20.09 4.30 -3.48
N ASP A 6 19.48 4.28 -2.31
CA ASP A 6 18.88 3.08 -1.76
C ASP A 6 17.40 2.97 -2.16
N LEU A 7 17.04 1.91 -2.87
CA LEU A 7 15.67 1.72 -3.36
C LEU A 7 14.66 1.63 -2.21
N HIS A 8 15.04 0.97 -1.11
CA HIS A 8 14.16 0.83 0.04
C HIS A 8 13.91 2.18 0.70
N ASP A 9 14.94 3.00 0.87
CA ASP A 9 14.81 4.31 1.50
C ASP A 9 14.00 5.28 0.62
N ILE A 10 14.19 5.24 -0.71
CA ILE A 10 13.35 5.98 -1.66
C ILE A 10 11.88 5.56 -1.52
N ALA A 11 11.60 4.25 -1.58
CA ALA A 11 10.25 3.73 -1.52
C ALA A 11 9.56 4.03 -0.18
N LEU A 12 10.30 4.00 0.92
CA LEU A 12 9.81 4.36 2.25
C LEU A 12 9.42 5.85 2.31
N LEU A 13 10.31 6.74 1.86
CA LEU A 13 10.08 8.18 1.87
C LEU A 13 8.92 8.58 0.96
N LEU A 14 8.85 8.04 -0.25
CA LEU A 14 7.78 8.37 -1.20
C LEU A 14 6.42 7.86 -0.70
N ASN A 15 6.35 6.67 -0.09
CA ASN A 15 5.10 6.18 0.51
C ASN A 15 4.67 7.03 1.72
N TYR A 16 5.62 7.43 2.55
CA TYR A 16 5.35 8.32 3.67
C TYR A 16 4.80 9.66 3.18
N GLU A 17 5.49 10.33 2.25
CA GLU A 17 5.06 11.61 1.70
C GLU A 17 3.67 11.49 1.06
N ARG A 18 3.45 10.47 0.21
CA ARG A 18 2.16 10.19 -0.42
C ARG A 18 1.03 10.06 0.61
N ALA A 19 1.24 9.27 1.65
CA ALA A 19 0.18 8.98 2.61
C ALA A 19 -0.12 10.18 3.53
N THR A 20 0.90 10.96 3.90
CA THR A 20 0.76 12.13 4.78
C THR A 20 0.22 13.37 4.05
N THR A 21 0.29 13.39 2.72
CA THR A 21 -0.22 14.48 1.85
C THR A 21 -1.50 14.12 1.08
N GLU A 22 -2.06 12.93 1.31
CA GLU A 22 -3.26 12.45 0.63
C GLU A 22 -4.48 13.34 0.91
N THR A 23 -4.88 14.13 -0.09
CA THR A 23 -5.90 15.18 0.02
C THR A 23 -7.29 14.63 0.38
N ARG A 24 -7.60 13.40 -0.05
CA ARG A 24 -8.86 12.72 0.29
C ARG A 24 -9.03 12.50 1.79
N TYR A 25 -7.97 12.52 2.58
CA TYR A 25 -8.00 12.30 4.02
C TYR A 25 -7.47 13.49 4.81
N ARG A 26 -7.29 14.65 4.17
CA ARG A 26 -6.64 15.80 4.79
C ARG A 26 -7.38 16.26 6.05
N GLY A 27 -6.73 16.15 7.21
CA GLY A 27 -7.31 16.47 8.52
C GLY A 27 -8.36 15.48 9.03
N ALA A 28 -8.65 14.42 8.28
CA ALA A 28 -9.73 13.49 8.59
C ALA A 28 -9.38 12.63 9.81
N LYS A 29 -10.33 12.49 10.73
CA LYS A 29 -10.16 11.70 11.95
C LYS A 29 -10.95 10.40 11.87
N LEU A 30 -10.32 9.30 12.26
CA LEU A 30 -10.93 7.98 12.27
C LEU A 30 -12.02 7.93 13.34
N ARG A 31 -13.26 7.71 12.92
CA ARG A 31 -14.42 7.55 13.80
C ARG A 31 -14.72 6.09 14.10
N GLU A 32 -14.70 5.25 13.07
CA GLU A 32 -15.19 3.88 13.18
C GLU A 32 -14.34 2.92 12.37
N VAL A 33 -14.17 1.70 12.91
CA VAL A 33 -13.51 0.57 12.26
C VAL A 33 -14.47 -0.62 12.30
N ALA A 34 -14.78 -1.17 11.13
CA ALA A 34 -15.53 -2.43 10.99
C ALA A 34 -14.55 -3.56 10.59
N ARG A 35 -14.47 -4.62 11.38
CA ARG A 35 -13.58 -5.78 11.18
C ARG A 35 -14.35 -7.08 11.40
N ASN A 36 -13.74 -8.21 11.00
CA ASN A 36 -14.22 -9.56 11.36
C ASN A 36 -15.68 -9.84 10.97
N GLY A 37 -16.13 -9.28 9.84
CA GLY A 37 -17.50 -9.46 9.36
C GLY A 37 -18.54 -8.54 10.01
N GLU A 38 -18.17 -7.69 10.97
CA GLU A 38 -19.07 -6.67 11.51
C GLU A 38 -19.48 -5.65 10.44
N ASN A 39 -20.68 -5.08 10.58
CA ASN A 39 -21.13 -3.94 9.78
C ASN A 39 -20.86 -2.62 10.53
N PHE A 40 -20.80 -1.53 9.78
CA PHE A 40 -20.78 -0.19 10.36
C PHE A 40 -22.04 0.07 11.19
N LYS A 41 -21.85 0.70 12.35
CA LYS A 41 -22.87 1.04 13.34
C LYS A 41 -23.24 2.52 13.29
N THR A 42 -22.31 3.37 12.86
CA THR A 42 -22.51 4.84 12.85
C THR A 42 -23.00 5.39 11.51
N VAL A 43 -22.91 4.59 10.44
CA VAL A 43 -23.33 4.97 9.08
C VAL A 43 -24.13 3.87 8.43
N LEU A 44 -25.10 4.28 7.62
CA LEU A 44 -25.74 3.40 6.66
C LEU A 44 -24.84 3.28 5.42
N VAL A 45 -24.31 2.09 5.18
CA VAL A 45 -23.62 1.76 3.93
C VAL A 45 -24.64 1.15 3.00
N THR A 46 -24.65 1.57 1.73
CA THR A 46 -25.55 1.02 0.69
C THR A 46 -24.79 0.32 -0.43
N LEU A 47 -23.49 0.12 -0.25
CA LEU A 47 -22.59 -0.53 -1.23
C LEU A 47 -22.86 -2.04 -1.25
N PRO A 48 -23.33 -2.63 -2.36
CA PRO A 48 -23.52 -4.07 -2.47
C PRO A 48 -22.23 -4.85 -2.22
N ASP A 49 -21.11 -4.34 -2.73
CA ASP A 49 -19.77 -4.94 -2.55
C ASP A 49 -19.44 -5.18 -1.08
N TRP A 50 -19.90 -4.31 -0.18
CA TRP A 50 -19.72 -4.53 1.25
C TRP A 50 -20.49 -5.78 1.71
N TYR A 51 -21.81 -5.83 1.48
CA TYR A 51 -22.69 -6.86 2.03
C TYR A 51 -22.61 -8.22 1.33
N ASP A 52 -22.32 -8.22 0.03
CA ASP A 52 -22.29 -9.42 -0.79
C ASP A 52 -20.92 -10.13 -0.73
N HIS A 53 -19.87 -9.43 -0.30
CA HIS A 53 -18.54 -10.00 -0.17
C HIS A 53 -18.46 -11.05 0.94
N LYS A 54 -18.08 -12.27 0.57
CA LYS A 54 -18.01 -13.44 1.47
C LYS A 54 -16.63 -13.63 2.10
N GLY A 55 -15.62 -12.92 1.63
CA GLY A 55 -14.25 -13.00 2.13
C GLY A 55 -13.99 -12.06 3.31
N PRO A 56 -12.73 -12.01 3.77
CA PRO A 56 -12.30 -11.01 4.75
C PRO A 56 -12.60 -9.60 4.25
N ARG A 57 -13.21 -8.77 5.12
CA ARG A 57 -13.46 -7.37 4.82
C ARG A 57 -13.09 -6.49 6.00
N VAL A 58 -12.59 -5.30 5.69
CA VAL A 58 -12.34 -4.22 6.66
C VAL A 58 -12.96 -2.92 6.18
N GLY A 59 -13.51 -2.18 7.12
CA GLY A 59 -14.20 -0.93 6.88
C GLY A 59 -13.63 0.18 7.76
N PHE A 60 -13.46 1.37 7.21
CA PHE A 60 -13.02 2.55 7.94
C PHE A 60 -13.95 3.73 7.66
N VAL A 61 -14.33 4.46 8.70
CA VAL A 61 -15.07 5.73 8.56
C VAL A 61 -14.26 6.86 9.15
N PHE A 62 -14.07 7.90 8.36
CA PHE A 62 -13.38 9.11 8.76
C PHE A 62 -14.32 10.32 8.69
N ASP A 63 -14.18 11.22 9.65
CA ASP A 63 -14.82 12.53 9.64
C ASP A 63 -13.80 13.60 9.29
N LYS A 64 -14.05 14.35 8.22
CA LYS A 64 -13.28 15.55 7.88
C LYS A 64 -13.80 16.76 8.65
N PRO A 65 -12.90 17.59 9.21
CA PRO A 65 -13.28 18.87 9.75
C PRO A 65 -13.68 19.82 8.62
N ALA A 66 -14.52 20.82 8.95
CA ALA A 66 -14.88 21.87 7.99
C ALA A 66 -13.67 22.68 7.49
N ARG A 67 -12.61 22.76 8.31
CA ARG A 67 -11.33 23.37 7.94
C ARG A 67 -10.21 22.39 8.25
N ALA A 68 -9.45 22.04 7.22
CA ALA A 68 -8.25 21.22 7.37
C ALA A 68 -7.20 21.93 8.24
N PRO A 69 -6.56 21.22 9.18
CA PRO A 69 -5.44 21.76 9.94
C PRO A 69 -4.20 21.87 9.04
N GLU A 70 -3.24 22.69 9.48
CA GLU A 70 -1.95 22.84 8.78
C GLU A 70 -0.99 21.68 9.08
N GLU A 71 -1.17 20.98 10.21
CA GLU A 71 -0.33 19.84 10.59
C GLU A 71 -0.39 18.69 9.57
N PRO A 72 0.71 17.99 9.28
CA PRO A 72 0.68 16.77 8.44
C PRO A 72 -0.24 15.70 9.04
N ASP A 73 -0.89 14.90 8.18
CA ASP A 73 -1.66 13.75 8.65
C ASP A 73 -0.70 12.61 8.98
N LEU A 74 -0.77 12.08 10.20
CA LEU A 74 0.10 11.03 10.70
C LEU A 74 -0.74 9.92 11.35
N PRO A 75 -0.24 8.67 11.43
CA PRO A 75 -0.89 7.63 12.21
C PRO A 75 -1.19 8.06 13.66
N SER A 76 -0.26 8.81 14.28
CA SER A 76 -0.34 9.28 15.67
C SER A 76 -1.39 10.36 15.92
N ASN A 77 -1.82 11.10 14.89
CA ASN A 77 -2.86 12.13 15.02
C ASN A 77 -4.17 11.75 14.30
N MET A 78 -4.30 10.49 13.87
CA MET A 78 -5.47 10.01 13.12
C MET A 78 -6.74 9.89 13.98
N LEU A 79 -6.61 9.75 15.30
CA LEU A 79 -7.76 9.69 16.21
C LEU A 79 -8.20 11.10 16.65
N PRO A 80 -9.51 11.33 16.85
CA PRO A 80 -9.97 12.54 17.54
C PRO A 80 -9.56 12.51 19.02
N PRO A 81 -9.40 13.67 19.69
CA PRO A 81 -8.96 13.73 21.10
C PRO A 81 -9.83 12.92 22.09
N ASN A 82 -11.11 12.77 21.79
CA ASN A 82 -12.08 12.03 22.62
C ASN A 82 -12.43 10.66 22.02
N SER A 83 -11.54 10.07 21.22
CA SER A 83 -11.75 8.75 20.64
C SER A 83 -11.94 7.70 21.72
N THR A 84 -12.93 6.84 21.54
CA THR A 84 -13.13 5.62 22.35
C THR A 84 -12.54 4.39 21.67
N LEU A 85 -11.86 4.54 20.51
CA LEU A 85 -11.21 3.44 19.82
C LEU A 85 -9.91 3.07 20.55
N GLU A 86 -9.84 1.85 21.06
CA GLU A 86 -8.64 1.26 21.63
C GLU A 86 -7.83 0.57 20.51
N LEU A 87 -6.88 1.29 19.92
CA LEU A 87 -6.02 0.80 18.84
C LEU A 87 -4.56 0.98 19.23
N SER A 88 -3.75 -0.04 19.01
CA SER A 88 -2.29 0.07 19.16
C SER A 88 -1.67 0.96 18.06
N ASP A 89 -0.46 1.47 18.29
CA ASP A 89 0.28 2.27 17.30
C ASP A 89 0.41 1.54 15.96
N LYS A 90 0.65 0.22 16.01
CA LYS A 90 0.75 -0.64 14.82
C LYS A 90 -0.57 -0.72 14.07
N GLU A 91 -1.69 -0.79 14.78
CA GLU A 91 -3.01 -0.82 14.15
C GLU A 91 -3.38 0.53 13.54
N LEU A 92 -3.06 1.63 14.23
CA LEU A 92 -3.23 2.98 13.69
C LEU A 92 -2.42 3.16 12.42
N GLU A 93 -1.15 2.75 12.41
CA GLU A 93 -0.32 2.76 11.23
C GLU A 93 -0.92 1.91 10.11
N THR A 94 -1.40 0.71 10.42
CA THR A 94 -2.05 -0.19 9.45
C THR A 94 -3.27 0.45 8.81
N ILE A 95 -4.18 0.97 9.62
CA ILE A 95 -5.39 1.65 9.13
C ILE A 95 -5.02 2.89 8.31
N PHE A 96 -4.05 3.69 8.79
CA PHE A 96 -3.65 4.94 8.17
C PHE A 96 -3.25 4.73 6.70
N TYR A 97 -2.34 3.81 6.45
CA TYR A 97 -1.87 3.51 5.10
C TYR A 97 -2.90 2.72 4.30
N GLN A 98 -3.58 1.73 4.90
CA GLN A 98 -4.54 0.89 4.19
C GLN A 98 -5.74 1.70 3.65
N ALA A 99 -6.30 2.62 4.46
CA ALA A 99 -7.39 3.49 4.01
C ALA A 99 -6.99 4.41 2.83
N ARG A 100 -5.72 4.81 2.80
CA ARG A 100 -5.16 5.72 1.77
C ARG A 100 -4.60 4.98 0.55
N ALA A 101 -4.71 3.65 0.52
CA ALA A 101 -4.07 2.83 -0.49
C ALA A 101 -4.93 2.59 -1.75
N HIS A 102 -6.14 3.14 -1.84
CA HIS A 102 -6.96 3.06 -3.05
C HIS A 102 -6.23 3.60 -4.28
N ASP A 103 -6.21 2.82 -5.36
CA ASP A 103 -5.37 2.99 -6.57
C ASP A 103 -3.88 3.14 -6.28
N GLY A 104 -3.42 2.59 -5.16
CA GLY A 104 -2.10 2.86 -4.64
C GLY A 104 -0.98 2.35 -5.53
N CYS A 105 -1.20 1.30 -6.32
CA CYS A 105 -0.22 0.78 -7.26
C CYS A 105 0.08 1.83 -8.33
N PHE A 106 -0.95 2.32 -9.01
CA PHE A 106 -0.82 3.33 -10.06
C PHE A 106 -0.25 4.65 -9.54
N VAL A 107 -0.71 5.12 -8.38
CA VAL A 107 -0.16 6.33 -7.75
C VAL A 107 1.32 6.15 -7.41
N SER A 108 1.71 4.98 -6.90
CA SER A 108 3.11 4.72 -6.53
C SER A 108 4.02 4.55 -7.75
N ILE A 109 3.51 3.94 -8.84
CA ILE A 109 4.21 3.92 -10.12
C ILE A 109 4.51 5.35 -10.56
N GLY A 110 3.48 6.20 -10.66
CA GLY A 110 3.63 7.59 -11.10
C GLY A 110 4.58 8.40 -10.21
N LEU A 111 4.51 8.25 -8.88
CA LEU A 111 5.41 8.95 -7.97
C LEU A 111 6.87 8.58 -8.19
N LEU A 112 7.17 7.30 -8.39
CA LEU A 112 8.56 6.87 -8.62
C LEU A 112 9.04 7.29 -10.03
N GLN A 113 8.15 7.33 -11.04
CA GLN A 113 8.47 7.92 -12.35
C GLN A 113 8.90 9.38 -12.18
N LEU A 114 8.05 10.18 -11.53
CA LEU A 114 8.31 11.60 -11.28
C LEU A 114 9.61 11.81 -10.50
N PHE A 115 9.88 10.97 -9.51
CA PHE A 115 11.14 11.03 -8.75
C PHE A 115 12.36 10.84 -9.66
N PHE A 116 12.36 9.84 -10.55
CA PHE A 116 13.48 9.60 -11.45
C PHE A 116 13.59 10.66 -12.56
N ASP A 117 12.48 11.26 -12.97
CA ASP A 117 12.46 12.36 -13.94
C ASP A 117 13.09 13.66 -13.41
N LEU A 118 13.28 13.78 -12.08
CA LEU A 118 14.03 14.89 -11.48
C LEU A 118 15.53 14.85 -11.81
N PHE A 119 16.04 13.71 -12.29
CA PHE A 119 17.45 13.55 -12.61
C PHE A 119 17.70 13.76 -14.11
N PRO A 120 18.67 14.59 -14.50
CA PRO A 120 18.94 14.89 -15.92
C PRO A 120 19.31 13.65 -16.75
N ASN A 121 19.86 12.62 -16.11
CA ASN A 121 20.25 11.38 -16.75
C ASN A 121 20.10 10.23 -15.77
N GLU A 122 19.06 9.42 -15.95
CA GLU A 122 18.80 8.23 -15.15
C GLU A 122 19.91 7.17 -15.22
N ASN A 123 20.74 7.16 -16.26
CA ASN A 123 21.87 6.24 -16.37
C ASN A 123 22.97 6.54 -15.34
N ASP A 124 22.99 7.74 -14.76
CA ASP A 124 23.92 8.10 -13.70
C ASP A 124 23.45 7.60 -12.32
N ILE A 125 22.24 7.04 -12.21
CA ILE A 125 21.68 6.56 -10.94
C ILE A 125 21.89 5.05 -10.80
N SER A 126 22.59 4.66 -9.74
CA SER A 126 22.72 3.27 -9.32
C SER A 126 21.83 3.01 -8.11
N LEU A 127 20.80 2.17 -8.27
CA LEU A 127 19.88 1.80 -7.21
C LEU A 127 20.43 0.59 -6.45
N ARG A 128 20.75 0.77 -5.17
CA ARG A 128 21.03 -0.34 -4.26
C ARG A 128 19.70 -1.01 -3.89
N VAL A 129 19.59 -2.29 -4.24
CA VAL A 129 18.46 -3.17 -3.92
C VAL A 129 18.89 -4.12 -2.82
N ARG A 130 18.26 -4.05 -1.66
CA ARG A 130 18.51 -4.91 -0.50
C ARG A 130 17.38 -5.92 -0.35
N MET A 131 17.71 -7.20 -0.39
CA MET A 131 16.74 -8.28 -0.29
C MET A 131 16.47 -8.70 1.15
N PRO A 132 15.30 -9.30 1.41
CA PRO A 132 14.93 -9.90 2.69
C PRO A 132 15.96 -10.84 3.34
N ASP A 133 16.73 -11.56 2.53
CA ASP A 133 17.74 -12.53 2.96
C ASP A 133 19.10 -11.89 3.27
N GLY A 134 19.20 -10.56 3.15
CA GLY A 134 20.43 -9.80 3.35
C GLY A 134 21.31 -9.71 2.12
N THR A 135 20.95 -10.34 1.00
CA THR A 135 21.65 -10.13 -0.27
C THR A 135 21.37 -8.72 -0.81
N GLU A 136 22.33 -8.16 -1.53
CA GLU A 136 22.15 -6.88 -2.20
C GLU A 136 22.76 -6.88 -3.59
N TYR A 137 22.20 -6.06 -4.46
CA TYR A 137 22.74 -5.81 -5.79
C TYR A 137 22.44 -4.39 -6.23
N HIS A 138 23.09 -3.96 -7.30
CA HIS A 138 22.90 -2.63 -7.87
C HIS A 138 22.19 -2.72 -9.21
N SER A 139 21.07 -2.02 -9.34
CA SER A 139 20.31 -1.88 -10.57
C SER A 139 20.49 -0.46 -11.12
N PRO A 140 20.93 -0.26 -12.37
CA PRO A 140 20.84 1.05 -13.00
C PRO A 140 19.37 1.48 -13.04
N ALA A 141 19.06 2.73 -12.67
CA ALA A 141 17.67 3.18 -12.68
C ALA A 141 17.03 3.06 -14.06
N SER A 142 17.80 3.27 -15.14
CA SER A 142 17.33 3.14 -16.53
C SER A 142 16.89 1.73 -16.94
N LEU A 143 17.24 0.68 -16.18
CA LEU A 143 16.78 -0.69 -16.42
C LEU A 143 15.45 -1.02 -15.71
N ARG A 144 14.85 -0.07 -15.00
CA ARG A 144 13.54 -0.26 -14.35
C ARG A 144 12.44 -0.45 -15.40
N VAL A 145 11.49 -1.33 -15.12
CA VAL A 145 10.32 -1.54 -15.98
C VAL A 145 9.05 -1.61 -15.15
N ILE A 146 7.94 -1.17 -15.72
CA ILE A 146 6.63 -1.34 -15.10
C ILE A 146 6.11 -2.71 -15.51
N LEU A 147 5.71 -3.50 -14.53
CA LEU A 147 5.08 -4.79 -14.74
C LEU A 147 3.62 -4.68 -14.34
N GLU A 148 2.72 -4.85 -15.31
CA GLU A 148 1.28 -4.86 -15.09
C GLU A 148 0.77 -6.31 -15.08
N ALA A 149 0.08 -6.68 -14.02
CA ALA A 149 -0.51 -8.01 -13.88
C ALA A 149 -1.75 -7.93 -12.97
N PRO A 150 -2.81 -8.71 -13.22
CA PRO A 150 -3.93 -8.75 -12.31
C PRO A 150 -3.56 -9.48 -11.00
N ILE A 151 -3.97 -8.93 -9.86
CA ILE A 151 -4.04 -9.70 -8.61
C ILE A 151 -5.28 -10.58 -8.71
N LEU A 152 -5.09 -11.89 -8.55
CA LEU A 152 -6.17 -12.87 -8.50
C LEU A 152 -6.63 -13.06 -7.06
N LEU A 153 -7.94 -13.11 -6.87
CA LEU A 153 -8.61 -13.33 -5.59
C LEU A 153 -7.98 -12.51 -4.45
N PRO A 154 -8.08 -11.16 -4.50
CA PRO A 154 -7.58 -10.29 -3.46
C PRO A 154 -7.99 -10.79 -2.07
N LYS A 155 -7.03 -10.89 -1.15
CA LYS A 155 -7.21 -11.52 0.17
C LYS A 155 -8.30 -10.85 1.02
N GLN A 156 -8.57 -9.57 0.76
CA GLN A 156 -9.44 -8.75 1.59
C GLN A 156 -10.09 -7.64 0.77
N LEU A 157 -11.37 -7.39 1.05
CA LEU A 157 -12.07 -6.17 0.67
C LEU A 157 -11.78 -5.06 1.70
N THR A 158 -11.37 -3.89 1.24
CA THR A 158 -11.23 -2.69 2.07
C THR A 158 -12.21 -1.64 1.59
N VAL A 159 -13.01 -1.09 2.51
CA VAL A 159 -13.87 0.07 2.26
C VAL A 159 -13.45 1.19 3.19
N ALA A 160 -13.14 2.35 2.63
CA ALA A 160 -12.86 3.55 3.41
C ALA A 160 -13.81 4.68 3.00
N MET A 161 -14.51 5.25 3.97
CA MET A 161 -15.47 6.33 3.78
C MET A 161 -14.97 7.61 4.44
N VAL A 162 -15.11 8.72 3.71
CA VAL A 162 -14.76 10.05 4.23
C VAL A 162 -16.00 10.95 4.21
N LEU A 163 -16.43 11.38 5.39
CA LEU A 163 -17.58 12.25 5.59
C LEU A 163 -17.13 13.71 5.78
N PRO A 164 -17.94 14.71 5.40
CA PRO A 164 -19.28 14.61 4.82
C PRO A 164 -19.30 14.43 3.29
N GLU A 165 -18.14 14.22 2.65
CA GLU A 165 -18.01 14.11 1.19
C GLU A 165 -18.82 12.93 0.60
N ASN A 166 -19.26 11.99 1.44
CA ASN A 166 -20.07 10.83 1.08
C ASN A 166 -19.44 9.99 -0.04
N MET A 167 -18.10 10.01 -0.11
CA MET A 167 -17.31 9.20 -1.03
C MET A 167 -16.78 7.98 -0.32
N SER A 168 -16.87 6.84 -1.01
CA SER A 168 -16.32 5.56 -0.57
C SER A 168 -15.22 5.13 -1.52
N TYR A 169 -14.12 4.66 -0.96
CA TYR A 169 -12.98 4.10 -1.68
C TYR A 169 -12.94 2.61 -1.41
N ILE A 170 -12.99 1.81 -2.46
CA ILE A 170 -13.06 0.35 -2.38
C ILE A 170 -11.78 -0.25 -2.97
N THR A 171 -11.16 -1.18 -2.26
CA THR A 171 -9.98 -1.92 -2.76
C THR A 171 -10.16 -3.41 -2.53
N GLY A 172 -9.93 -4.21 -3.59
CA GLY A 172 -10.29 -5.62 -3.60
C GLY A 172 -11.79 -5.85 -3.78
N GLY A 173 -12.29 -7.02 -3.40
CA GLY A 173 -13.71 -7.38 -3.48
C GLY A 173 -14.11 -8.19 -4.71
N GLU A 174 -13.46 -7.94 -5.84
CA GLU A 174 -13.63 -8.66 -7.10
C GLU A 174 -12.72 -9.90 -7.19
N ASP A 175 -13.00 -10.81 -8.11
CA ASP A 175 -12.16 -11.99 -8.36
C ASP A 175 -10.78 -11.63 -8.93
N THR A 176 -10.66 -10.47 -9.57
CA THR A 176 -9.41 -9.95 -10.13
C THR A 176 -9.33 -8.45 -9.95
N MET A 177 -8.14 -7.91 -9.73
CA MET A 177 -7.92 -6.47 -9.64
C MET A 177 -6.69 -6.07 -10.45
N PRO A 178 -6.76 -5.02 -11.30
CA PRO A 178 -5.58 -4.48 -11.97
C PRO A 178 -4.48 -4.11 -10.96
N HIS A 179 -3.23 -4.45 -11.26
CA HIS A 179 -2.11 -4.14 -10.40
C HIS A 179 -0.84 -3.90 -11.22
N ALA A 180 0.03 -3.05 -10.69
CA ALA A 180 1.26 -2.66 -11.33
C ALA A 180 2.37 -2.52 -10.28
N VAL A 181 3.57 -2.98 -10.63
CA VAL A 181 4.76 -2.91 -9.78
C VAL A 181 5.97 -2.47 -10.58
N TRP A 182 7.04 -2.05 -9.87
CA TRP A 182 8.32 -1.77 -10.50
C TRP A 182 9.21 -3.00 -10.49
N GLY A 183 9.69 -3.41 -11.66
CA GLY A 183 10.71 -4.44 -11.84
C GLY A 183 12.12 -3.85 -11.93
N PHE A 184 13.09 -4.55 -11.34
CA PHE A 184 14.50 -4.19 -11.33
C PHE A 184 15.41 -5.37 -11.73
N THR A 185 16.54 -5.04 -12.35
CA THR A 185 17.59 -5.97 -12.78
C THR A 185 18.95 -5.29 -12.77
N ASP A 186 20.02 -6.04 -12.56
CA ASP A 186 21.43 -5.61 -12.77
C ASP A 186 21.97 -6.00 -14.14
N ASP A 187 21.21 -6.78 -14.91
CA ASP A 187 21.59 -7.28 -16.23
C ASP A 187 20.67 -6.68 -17.30
N PRO A 188 21.19 -5.82 -18.20
CA PRO A 188 20.41 -5.24 -19.31
C PRO A 188 19.85 -6.26 -20.30
N GLN A 189 20.43 -7.46 -20.38
CA GLN A 189 19.92 -8.57 -21.19
C GLN A 189 19.21 -9.64 -20.34
N GLY A 190 19.18 -9.45 -19.02
CA GLY A 190 18.67 -10.41 -18.06
C GLY A 190 17.18 -10.26 -17.80
N ASN A 191 16.63 -11.26 -17.11
CA ASN A 191 15.26 -11.20 -16.60
C ASN A 191 15.19 -10.29 -15.37
N ILE A 192 14.01 -9.71 -15.14
CA ILE A 192 13.71 -8.99 -13.90
C ILE A 192 13.98 -9.88 -12.69
N LYS A 193 14.86 -9.42 -11.81
CA LYS A 193 15.26 -10.13 -10.60
C LYS A 193 14.29 -9.87 -9.46
N THR A 194 13.94 -8.60 -9.25
CA THR A 194 13.12 -8.20 -8.11
C THR A 194 12.02 -7.24 -8.52
N VAL A 195 10.97 -7.21 -7.70
CA VAL A 195 9.85 -6.29 -7.83
C VAL A 195 9.67 -5.49 -6.56
N LEU A 196 9.39 -4.21 -6.72
CA LEU A 196 8.96 -3.29 -5.67
C LEU A 196 7.46 -3.04 -5.85
N ASP A 197 6.69 -3.47 -4.88
CA ASP A 197 5.26 -3.21 -4.78
C ASP A 197 4.99 -2.24 -3.62
N MET A 198 4.89 -0.96 -3.96
CA MET A 198 4.61 0.12 -3.02
C MET A 198 3.14 0.20 -2.58
N SER A 199 2.23 -0.53 -3.22
CA SER A 199 0.82 -0.50 -2.85
C SER A 199 0.38 -1.70 -2.05
N SER A 200 1.29 -2.64 -1.81
CA SER A 200 1.03 -3.87 -1.08
C SER A 200 0.32 -3.64 0.26
N ILE A 201 0.56 -2.49 0.91
CA ILE A 201 -0.12 -2.05 2.14
C ILE A 201 -1.65 -1.91 2.04
N GLN A 202 -2.21 -1.89 0.84
CA GLN A 202 -3.66 -1.95 0.58
C GLN A 202 -4.32 -3.21 1.16
N PHE A 203 -3.55 -4.26 1.40
CA PHE A 203 -4.00 -5.51 1.99
C PHE A 203 -3.62 -5.66 3.48
N GLY A 204 -3.27 -4.57 4.15
CA GLY A 204 -2.93 -4.57 5.57
C GLY A 204 -1.61 -5.28 5.87
N GLU A 205 -1.51 -5.91 7.05
CA GLU A 205 -0.26 -6.57 7.50
C GLU A 205 0.23 -7.63 6.52
N GLU A 206 -0.67 -8.40 5.92
CA GLU A 206 -0.35 -9.46 4.96
C GLU A 206 0.28 -8.93 3.67
N GLY A 207 0.02 -7.67 3.34
CA GLY A 207 0.59 -7.01 2.18
C GLY A 207 1.94 -6.35 2.43
N ARG A 208 2.29 -6.06 3.68
CA ARG A 208 3.47 -5.26 4.10
C ARG A 208 4.84 -5.96 3.96
N GLY A 209 5.00 -6.87 3.01
CA GLY A 209 6.27 -7.56 2.75
C GLY A 209 6.75 -8.38 3.95
N LEU A 210 8.05 -8.35 4.24
CA LEU A 210 8.75 -9.15 5.26
C LEU A 210 7.99 -9.29 6.59
N LYS A 211 7.14 -10.33 6.72
CA LYS A 211 6.29 -10.59 7.89
C LYS A 211 5.46 -9.37 8.35
N GLY A 212 5.02 -8.55 7.40
CA GLY A 212 4.17 -7.39 7.64
C GLY A 212 4.86 -6.17 8.26
N LYS A 213 6.20 -6.08 8.18
CA LYS A 213 6.99 -5.02 8.83
C LYS A 213 7.36 -3.83 7.93
N SER A 214 7.07 -3.89 6.63
CA SER A 214 7.50 -2.87 5.65
C SER A 214 6.30 -2.09 5.10
N LEU A 215 6.49 -0.83 4.68
CA LEU A 215 5.40 -0.07 4.05
C LEU A 215 5.07 -0.56 2.62
N PHE A 216 5.92 -1.43 2.08
CA PHE A 216 5.84 -1.98 0.73
C PHE A 216 6.41 -3.41 0.73
N ALA A 217 6.18 -4.15 -0.36
CA ALA A 217 6.81 -5.44 -0.57
C ALA A 217 7.97 -5.32 -1.56
N LEU A 218 9.13 -5.86 -1.19
CA LEU A 218 10.26 -6.06 -2.08
C LEU A 218 10.55 -7.56 -2.11
N GLY A 219 10.53 -8.15 -3.30
CA GLY A 219 10.69 -9.60 -3.44
C GLY A 219 11.10 -10.03 -4.84
N GLU A 220 11.40 -11.32 -4.99
CA GLU A 220 11.65 -11.89 -6.30
C GLU A 220 10.37 -11.90 -7.15
N LEU A 221 10.50 -11.74 -8.47
CA LEU A 221 9.35 -11.79 -9.39
C LEU A 221 8.50 -13.05 -9.23
N ARG A 222 9.13 -14.18 -8.87
CA ARG A 222 8.46 -15.48 -8.63
C ARG A 222 7.45 -15.45 -7.47
N CYS A 223 7.55 -14.49 -6.57
CA CYS A 223 6.63 -14.34 -5.43
C CYS A 223 5.28 -13.73 -5.84
N MET A 224 5.19 -13.00 -6.97
CA MET A 224 3.92 -12.42 -7.43
C MET A 224 3.00 -13.42 -8.13
N ALA A 225 3.53 -14.58 -8.54
CA ALA A 225 2.79 -15.59 -9.30
C ALA A 225 2.18 -16.71 -8.42
N ARG A 226 2.35 -16.67 -7.10
CA ARG A 226 1.75 -17.68 -6.22
C ARG A 226 0.50 -17.12 -5.53
N PRO A 227 -0.67 -17.74 -5.69
CA PRO A 227 -1.68 -17.64 -4.64
C PRO A 227 -1.02 -18.22 -3.38
N HIS A 228 -0.82 -17.40 -2.35
CA HIS A 228 -0.37 -17.88 -1.05
C HIS A 228 -1.49 -18.69 -0.41
N GLY A 229 -1.59 -19.94 -0.82
CA GLY A 229 -2.51 -20.93 -0.32
C GLY A 229 -1.87 -22.31 -0.43
N ASP A 230 -0.83 -22.56 0.39
CA ASP A 230 -0.65 -23.92 0.90
C ASP A 230 0.09 -23.91 2.25
N SER A 231 -0.69 -23.84 3.31
CA SER A 231 -0.27 -24.25 4.65
C SER A 231 -1.16 -25.39 5.11
N ARG A 232 -1.12 -26.52 4.39
CA ARG A 232 -1.62 -27.81 4.91
C ARG A 232 -0.65 -28.95 4.58
N THR A 233 0.50 -28.97 5.24
CA THR A 233 1.14 -30.25 5.56
C THR A 233 0.41 -30.84 6.77
N ARG A 234 -0.54 -31.75 6.52
CA ARG A 234 -0.95 -32.73 7.54
C ARG A 234 0.14 -33.80 7.64
N PRO A 235 0.66 -34.13 8.83
CA PRO A 235 1.34 -35.42 8.99
C PRO A 235 0.28 -36.51 9.14
N GLY A 236 0.51 -37.62 8.46
CA GLY A 236 -0.15 -38.91 8.73
C GLY A 236 0.44 -39.59 9.96
#